data_AF-A0A3D5CUV2-F1
#
_entry.id   AF-A0A3D5CUV2-F1
#
_cell.length_a   1.000
_cell.length_b   1.000
_cell.length_c   1.000
_cell.angle_alpha   90.00
_cell.angle_beta   90.00
_cell.angle_gamma   90.00
#
_symmetry.space_group_name_H-M   'P 1'
#
loop_
_entity.id
_entity.type
_entity.pdbx_description
1 polymer ?
#
loop_
_entity_poly.entity_id
_entity_poly.type
_entity_poly.pdbx_seq_one_letter_code
_entity_poly.pdbx_strand_id
1 'polypeptide(L)'
;MLVGKPLKSAENDEHKLTRFAALALLSSDALSSIAYGTEQIVVVLVALSAAAIWYSLPIAAFVIILLISLTLSYRQIIHAYPHGGGAYVVSSENLGKNAGLISGGSLLIDYMLTVAVSVSAGAEAITSAVPALYGHQVAISVTIVLLLMMLNLRGLRESASFLLFPVYTFILVISL
;
A
#
# COMPACT_ATOMS: atom_id res chain seq x y z
N MET A 1 13.69 -21.02 -19.20
CA MET A 1 12.29 -20.91 -18.73
C MET A 1 12.17 -19.66 -17.87
N LEU A 2 11.79 -18.53 -18.48
CA LEU A 2 11.73 -17.21 -17.82
C LEU A 2 10.46 -16.99 -16.98
N VAL A 3 9.53 -17.94 -17.01
CA VAL A 3 8.26 -17.91 -16.28
C VAL A 3 8.23 -19.18 -15.42
N GLY A 4 8.12 -19.01 -14.10
CA GLY A 4 7.97 -20.13 -13.16
C GLY A 4 6.69 -20.92 -13.45
N LYS A 5 6.61 -22.16 -12.94
CA LYS A 5 5.42 -23.00 -13.14
C LYS A 5 4.18 -22.28 -12.60
N PRO A 6 3.06 -22.22 -13.36
CA PRO A 6 1.84 -21.57 -12.91
C PRO A 6 1.34 -22.26 -11.64
N LEU A 7 1.12 -21.46 -10.60
CA LEU A 7 0.59 -21.94 -9.33
C LEU A 7 -0.86 -22.39 -9.54
N LYS A 8 -1.12 -23.69 -9.32
CA LYS A 8 -2.48 -24.24 -9.28
C LYS A 8 -3.26 -23.50 -8.19
N SER A 9 -4.27 -22.76 -8.61
CA SER A 9 -5.14 -21.95 -7.75
C SER A 9 -6.08 -22.77 -6.84
N ALA A 10 -5.85 -24.07 -6.67
CA ALA A 10 -6.78 -25.02 -6.04
C ALA A 10 -6.23 -25.73 -4.77
N GLU A 11 -4.96 -25.52 -4.38
CA GLU A 11 -4.35 -26.16 -3.19
C GLU A 11 -4.02 -25.15 -2.07
N ASN A 12 -4.76 -24.04 -2.00
CA ASN A 12 -4.43 -22.89 -1.14
C ASN A 12 -5.28 -22.69 0.11
N ASP A 13 -6.25 -23.55 0.37
CA ASP A 13 -7.15 -23.39 1.52
C ASP A 13 -6.46 -23.63 2.88
N GLU A 14 -5.27 -24.23 2.91
CA GLU A 14 -4.59 -24.58 4.17
C GLU A 14 -3.53 -23.59 4.66
N HIS A 15 -3.08 -22.63 3.85
CA HIS A 15 -2.02 -21.70 4.24
C HIS A 15 -2.57 -20.31 4.57
N LYS A 16 -3.41 -20.23 5.61
CA LYS A 16 -3.79 -18.95 6.22
C LYS A 16 -2.53 -18.28 6.77
N LEU A 17 -2.22 -17.07 6.28
CA LEU A 17 -1.11 -16.27 6.82
C LEU A 17 -1.30 -16.10 8.34
N THR A 18 -0.27 -16.39 9.12
CA THR A 18 -0.26 -16.13 10.56
C THR A 18 -0.57 -14.65 10.82
N ARG A 19 -1.31 -14.33 11.88
CA ARG A 19 -1.71 -12.94 12.21
C ARG A 19 -0.56 -11.94 12.14
N PHE A 20 0.65 -12.34 12.55
CA PHE A 20 1.86 -11.52 12.47
C PHE A 20 2.32 -11.25 11.03
N ALA A 21 2.30 -12.26 10.16
CA ALA A 21 2.66 -12.10 8.75
C ALA A 21 1.61 -11.26 8.00
N ALA A 22 0.33 -11.48 8.30
CA ALA A 22 -0.76 -10.68 7.75
C ALA A 22 -0.67 -9.21 8.20
N LEU A 23 -0.38 -8.97 9.47
CA LEU A 23 -0.22 -7.62 10.02
C LEU A 23 0.98 -6.92 9.38
N ALA A 24 2.15 -7.55 9.31
CA ALA A 24 3.31 -6.93 8.69
C ALA A 24 3.10 -6.59 7.20
N LEU A 25 2.45 -7.49 6.44
CA LEU A 25 2.15 -7.24 5.03
C LEU A 25 1.14 -6.09 4.86
N LEU A 26 0.05 -6.10 5.63
CA LEU A 26 -1.00 -5.07 5.54
C LEU A 26 -0.52 -3.72 6.11
N SER A 27 0.30 -3.75 7.16
CA SER A 27 0.92 -2.56 7.74
C SER A 27 1.96 -1.95 6.83
N SER A 28 2.65 -2.72 5.97
CA SER A 28 3.62 -2.18 5.02
C SER A 28 2.99 -1.14 4.10
N ASP A 29 1.75 -1.37 3.65
CA ASP A 29 1.02 -0.44 2.78
C ASP A 29 0.68 0.87 3.52
N ALA A 30 0.14 0.75 4.73
CA ALA A 30 -0.14 1.88 5.61
C ALA A 30 1.12 2.68 6.00
N LEU A 31 2.23 2.00 6.30
CA LEU A 31 3.51 2.62 6.63
C LEU A 31 4.10 3.34 5.41
N SER A 32 3.96 2.77 4.22
CA SER A 32 4.42 3.44 2.99
C SER A 32 3.70 4.77 2.77
N SER A 33 2.39 4.84 3.09
CA SER A 33 1.60 6.07 3.03
C SER A 33 2.09 7.18 3.94
N ILE A 34 2.75 6.85 5.06
CA ILE A 34 3.34 7.84 5.96
C ILE A 34 4.56 8.49 5.30
N ALA A 35 5.36 7.71 4.57
CA ALA A 35 6.61 8.15 3.98
C ALA A 35 6.40 9.22 2.89
N TYR A 36 5.34 9.12 2.08
CA TYR A 36 5.05 10.13 1.04
C TYR A 36 3.90 11.07 1.39
N GLY A 37 2.89 10.62 2.15
CA GLY A 37 1.67 11.39 2.39
C GLY A 37 1.88 12.59 3.31
N THR A 38 2.75 12.46 4.31
CA THR A 38 3.03 13.55 5.27
C THR A 38 3.81 14.69 4.61
N GLU A 39 4.82 14.36 3.81
CA GLU A 39 5.62 15.31 3.04
C GLU A 39 4.75 16.10 2.06
N GLN A 40 3.88 15.41 1.32
CA GLN A 40 3.06 16.05 0.29
C GLN A 40 2.06 17.07 0.85
N ILE A 41 1.52 16.83 2.05
CA ILE A 41 0.67 17.81 2.75
C ILE A 41 1.46 19.09 3.03
N VAL A 42 2.71 18.96 3.52
CA VAL A 42 3.55 20.11 3.86
C VAL A 42 3.96 20.87 2.60
N VAL A 43 4.38 20.18 1.54
CA VAL A 43 4.77 20.81 0.26
C VAL A 43 3.63 21.66 -0.31
N VAL A 44 2.40 21.12 -0.32
CA VAL A 44 1.21 21.85 -0.80
C VAL A 44 0.91 23.06 0.09
N LEU A 45 0.97 22.93 1.41
CA LEU A 45 0.73 24.04 2.33
C LEU A 45 1.78 25.15 2.18
N VAL A 46 3.06 24.80 2.05
CA VAL A 46 4.15 25.77 1.85
C VAL A 46 4.02 26.49 0.51
N ALA A 47 3.62 25.78 -0.55
CA ALA A 47 3.36 26.39 -1.86
C ALA A 47 2.24 27.43 -1.81
N LEU A 48 1.24 27.25 -0.93
CA LEU A 48 0.19 28.24 -0.68
C LEU A 48 0.68 29.40 0.19
N SER A 49 1.31 29.10 1.34
CA SER A 49 1.93 30.08 2.24
C SER A 49 2.72 29.39 3.35
N ALA A 50 3.88 29.95 3.73
CA ALA A 50 4.63 29.50 4.90
C ALA A 50 3.83 29.59 6.21
N ALA A 51 2.86 30.51 6.30
CA ALA A 51 1.98 30.62 7.47
C ALA A 51 0.93 29.48 7.54
N ALA A 52 0.67 28.80 6.42
CA ALA A 52 -0.33 27.73 6.35
C ALA A 52 0.15 26.41 6.98
N ILE A 53 1.44 26.29 7.35
CA ILE A 53 2.00 25.10 8.01
C ILE A 53 1.25 24.75 9.30
N TRP A 54 0.71 25.76 10.01
CA TRP A 54 -0.11 25.54 11.20
C TRP A 54 -1.37 24.71 10.94
N TYR A 55 -1.86 24.67 9.69
CA TYR A 55 -3.00 23.81 9.32
C TYR A 55 -2.64 22.32 9.20
N SER A 56 -1.35 21.96 9.15
CA SER A 56 -0.93 20.55 9.12
C SER A 56 -1.45 19.76 10.33
N LEU A 57 -1.43 20.38 11.52
CA LEU A 57 -1.86 19.74 12.77
C LEU A 57 -3.38 19.46 12.82
N PRO A 58 -4.28 20.44 12.54
CA PRO A 58 -5.70 20.14 12.45
C PRO A 58 -6.02 19.17 11.31
N ILE A 59 -5.34 19.26 10.16
CA ILE A 59 -5.52 18.28 9.06
C ILE A 59 -5.17 16.86 9.56
N ALA A 60 -4.04 16.69 10.24
CA ALA A 60 -3.64 15.41 10.81
C ALA A 60 -4.69 14.88 11.82
N ALA A 61 -5.24 15.76 12.67
CA ALA A 61 -6.31 15.38 13.59
C ALA A 61 -7.58 14.90 12.85
N PHE A 62 -7.99 15.58 11.78
CA PHE A 62 -9.10 15.13 10.92
C PHE A 62 -8.82 13.78 10.27
N VAL A 63 -7.60 13.56 9.77
CA VAL A 63 -7.19 12.27 9.19
C VAL A 63 -7.27 11.15 10.25
N ILE A 64 -6.82 11.39 11.48
CA ILE A 64 -6.92 10.41 12.57
C ILE A 64 -8.38 10.05 12.85
N ILE A 65 -9.28 11.04 12.94
CA ILE A 65 -10.71 10.80 13.14
C ILE A 65 -11.29 9.96 12.00
N LEU A 66 -10.91 10.27 10.75
CA LEU A 66 -11.32 9.53 9.57
C LEU A 66 -10.82 8.07 9.62
N LEU A 67 -9.57 7.83 10.01
CA LEU A 67 -9.00 6.49 10.17
C LEU A 67 -9.72 5.69 11.27
N ILE A 68 -10.08 6.31 12.38
CA ILE A 68 -10.89 5.67 13.44
C ILE A 68 -12.25 5.26 12.88
N SER A 69 -12.93 6.16 12.16
CA SER A 69 -14.22 5.89 11.53
C SER A 69 -14.14 4.72 10.53
N LEU A 70 -13.15 4.74 9.64
CA LEU A 70 -12.90 3.65 8.69
C LEU A 70 -12.63 2.33 9.42
N THR A 71 -11.78 2.35 10.47
CA THR A 71 -11.47 1.14 11.24
C THR A 71 -12.73 0.52 11.85
N LEU A 72 -13.60 1.35 12.45
CA LEU A 72 -14.87 0.87 13.01
C LEU A 72 -15.81 0.33 11.93
N SER A 73 -15.90 1.01 10.78
CA SER A 73 -16.71 0.57 9.64
C SER A 73 -16.21 -0.77 9.07
N TYR A 74 -14.90 -0.91 8.82
CA TYR A 74 -14.31 -2.15 8.35
C TYR A 74 -14.47 -3.29 9.35
N ARG A 75 -14.40 -3.02 10.67
CA ARG A 75 -14.72 -4.03 11.68
C ARG A 75 -16.16 -4.54 11.54
N GLN A 76 -17.12 -3.67 11.29
CA GLN A 76 -18.52 -4.08 11.08
C GLN A 76 -18.66 -4.94 9.82
N ILE A 77 -18.03 -4.51 8.71
CA ILE A 77 -18.05 -5.26 7.44
C ILE A 77 -17.45 -6.66 7.62
N ILE A 78 -16.29 -6.78 8.28
CA ILE A 78 -15.63 -8.09 8.51
C ILE A 78 -16.52 -9.03 9.35
N HIS A 79 -17.26 -8.51 10.33
CA HIS A 79 -18.20 -9.32 11.10
C HIS A 79 -19.45 -9.72 10.31
N ALA A 80 -19.95 -8.83 9.44
CA ALA A 80 -21.10 -9.11 8.59
C ALA A 80 -20.77 -10.05 7.42
N TYR A 81 -19.52 -10.07 6.96
CA TYR A 81 -19.04 -10.85 5.82
C TYR A 81 -17.88 -11.80 6.22
N PRO A 82 -18.15 -12.84 7.03
CA PRO A 82 -17.12 -13.74 7.58
C PRO A 82 -16.44 -14.62 6.53
N HIS A 83 -17.08 -14.86 5.39
CA HIS A 83 -16.50 -15.57 4.25
C HIS A 83 -15.55 -14.70 3.40
N GLY A 84 -15.37 -13.43 3.79
CA GLY A 84 -14.64 -12.46 3.01
C GLY A 84 -15.51 -11.88 1.89
N GLY A 85 -15.15 -10.67 1.48
CA GLY A 85 -15.89 -9.92 0.49
C GLY A 85 -15.42 -8.50 0.56
N GLY A 86 -14.39 -8.17 -0.23
CA GLY A 86 -13.91 -6.79 -0.34
C GLY A 86 -15.01 -5.87 -0.90
N ALA A 87 -14.66 -4.61 -1.13
CA ALA A 87 -15.62 -3.60 -1.57
C ALA A 87 -16.48 -4.05 -2.78
N TYR A 88 -15.93 -4.82 -3.71
CA TYR A 88 -16.66 -5.41 -4.83
C TYR A 88 -17.86 -6.28 -4.40
N VAL A 89 -17.67 -7.22 -3.48
CA VAL A 89 -18.73 -8.16 -3.05
C VAL A 89 -19.80 -7.41 -2.25
N VAL A 90 -19.37 -6.58 -1.30
CA VAL A 90 -20.28 -5.77 -0.48
C VAL A 90 -21.12 -4.84 -1.35
N SER A 91 -20.51 -4.13 -2.30
CA SER A 91 -21.25 -3.25 -3.22
C SER A 91 -22.16 -4.03 -4.17
N SER A 92 -21.73 -5.19 -4.67
CA SER A 92 -22.54 -6.02 -5.58
C SER A 92 -23.81 -6.53 -4.92
N GLU A 93 -23.72 -7.00 -3.67
CA GLU A 93 -24.85 -7.58 -2.94
C GLU A 93 -25.82 -6.51 -2.42
N ASN A 94 -25.32 -5.35 -1.97
CA ASN A 94 -26.17 -4.32 -1.36
C ASN A 94 -26.70 -3.28 -2.34
N LEU A 95 -25.94 -2.96 -3.40
CA LEU A 95 -26.26 -1.87 -4.34
C LEU A 95 -26.45 -2.37 -5.78
N GLY A 96 -26.28 -3.66 -6.01
CA GLY A 96 -26.43 -4.31 -7.30
C GLY A 96 -25.16 -4.34 -8.14
N LYS A 97 -25.24 -5.06 -9.26
CA LYS A 97 -24.10 -5.42 -10.11
C LYS A 97 -23.31 -4.21 -10.62
N ASN A 98 -23.98 -3.13 -11.01
CA ASN A 98 -23.31 -1.95 -11.58
C ASN A 98 -22.42 -1.25 -10.54
N ALA A 99 -22.91 -1.09 -9.31
CA ALA A 99 -22.12 -0.53 -8.21
C ALA A 99 -20.94 -1.44 -7.85
N GLY A 100 -21.15 -2.76 -7.88
CA GLY A 100 -20.09 -3.76 -7.78
C GLY A 100 -18.99 -3.55 -8.81
N LEU A 101 -19.35 -3.47 -10.10
CA LEU A 101 -18.38 -3.28 -11.18
C LEU A 101 -17.57 -1.98 -11.04
N ILE A 102 -18.22 -0.88 -10.62
CA ILE A 102 -17.53 0.39 -10.35
C ILE A 102 -16.51 0.20 -9.21
N SER A 103 -16.92 -0.45 -8.12
CA SER A 103 -16.01 -0.75 -7.00
C SER A 103 -14.84 -1.63 -7.43
N GLY A 104 -15.09 -2.67 -8.23
CA GLY A 104 -14.04 -3.55 -8.77
C GLY A 104 -13.07 -2.80 -9.68
N GLY A 105 -13.58 -1.96 -10.59
CA GLY A 105 -12.74 -1.13 -11.46
C GLY A 105 -11.91 -0.13 -10.66
N SER A 106 -12.51 0.50 -9.65
CA SER A 106 -11.82 1.41 -8.73
C SER A 106 -10.67 0.71 -8.00
N LEU A 107 -10.87 -0.52 -7.52
CA LEU A 107 -9.82 -1.30 -6.86
C LEU A 107 -8.65 -1.64 -7.79
N LEU A 108 -8.91 -1.93 -9.07
CA LEU A 108 -7.84 -2.19 -10.03
C LEU A 108 -6.98 -0.94 -10.27
N ILE A 109 -7.63 0.23 -10.40
CA ILE A 109 -6.93 1.50 -10.55
C ILE A 109 -6.14 1.82 -9.28
N ASP A 110 -6.75 1.63 -8.11
CA ASP A 110 -6.11 1.80 -6.81
C ASP A 110 -4.81 0.98 -6.72
N TYR A 111 -4.86 -0.32 -7.03
CA TYR A 111 -3.66 -1.16 -7.02
C TYR A 111 -2.57 -0.71 -8.00
N MET A 112 -2.94 -0.23 -9.19
CA MET A 112 -1.97 0.31 -10.15
C MET A 112 -1.33 1.60 -9.61
N LEU A 113 -2.13 2.49 -9.04
CA LEU A 113 -1.65 3.75 -8.49
C LEU A 113 -0.79 3.54 -7.24
N THR A 114 -1.14 2.62 -6.35
CA THR A 114 -0.33 2.31 -5.17
C THR A 114 1.06 1.86 -5.57
N VAL A 115 1.20 0.94 -6.53
CA VAL A 115 2.52 0.53 -7.04
C VAL A 115 3.28 1.71 -7.65
N ALA A 116 2.61 2.54 -8.47
CA ALA A 116 3.23 3.68 -9.12
C ALA A 116 3.74 4.73 -8.13
N VAL A 117 2.92 5.09 -7.13
CA VAL A 117 3.25 6.10 -6.11
C VAL A 117 4.34 5.57 -5.19
N SER A 118 4.21 4.35 -4.66
CA SER A 118 5.22 3.78 -3.75
C SER A 118 6.59 3.65 -4.41
N VAL A 119 6.66 3.22 -5.68
CA VAL A 119 7.95 3.11 -6.38
C VAL A 119 8.52 4.47 -6.73
N SER A 120 7.69 5.46 -7.08
CA SER A 120 8.15 6.82 -7.36
C SER A 120 8.74 7.48 -6.11
N ALA A 121 8.04 7.41 -4.97
CA ALA A 121 8.54 7.89 -3.69
C ALA A 121 9.82 7.14 -3.26
N GLY A 122 9.88 5.83 -3.51
CA GLY A 122 11.08 5.03 -3.28
C GLY A 122 12.28 5.49 -4.12
N ALA A 123 12.08 5.80 -5.40
CA ALA A 123 13.12 6.32 -6.27
C ALA A 123 13.60 7.71 -5.82
N GLU A 124 12.68 8.60 -5.41
CA GLU A 124 13.03 9.90 -4.84
C GLU A 124 13.91 9.75 -3.59
N ALA A 125 13.53 8.87 -2.65
CA ALA A 125 14.31 8.57 -1.46
C ALA A 125 15.72 8.05 -1.80
N ILE A 126 15.86 7.17 -2.80
CA ILE A 126 17.15 6.67 -3.28
C ILE A 126 18.01 7.81 -3.85
N THR A 127 17.44 8.67 -4.69
CA THR A 127 18.18 9.79 -5.28
C THR A 127 18.56 10.87 -4.27
N SER A 128 17.77 11.03 -3.21
CA SER A 128 18.09 11.89 -2.07
C SER A 128 19.29 11.34 -1.27
N ALA A 129 19.34 10.02 -1.05
CA ALA A 129 20.47 9.38 -0.37
C ALA A 129 21.75 9.33 -1.23
N VAL A 130 21.61 9.22 -2.56
CA VAL A 130 22.73 9.18 -3.52
C VAL A 130 22.55 10.26 -4.59
N PRO A 131 23.02 11.50 -4.33
CA PRO A 131 22.82 12.64 -5.23
C PRO A 131 23.35 12.45 -6.65
N ALA A 132 24.35 11.57 -6.85
CA ALA A 132 24.88 11.24 -8.17
C ALA A 132 23.81 10.62 -9.11
N LEU A 133 22.70 10.10 -8.56
CA LEU A 133 21.59 9.52 -9.30
C LEU A 133 20.48 10.52 -9.66
N TYR A 134 20.63 11.80 -9.33
CA TYR A 134 19.66 12.82 -9.74
C TYR A 134 19.44 12.83 -11.27
N GLY A 135 18.21 13.08 -11.68
CA GLY A 135 17.77 13.05 -13.09
C GLY A 135 17.48 11.65 -13.63
N HIS A 136 17.78 10.57 -12.88
CA HIS A 136 17.52 9.19 -13.29
C HIS A 136 16.33 8.56 -12.57
N GLN A 137 15.47 9.35 -11.88
CA GLN A 137 14.36 8.83 -11.08
C GLN A 137 13.45 7.90 -11.90
N VAL A 138 13.09 8.29 -13.12
CA VAL A 138 12.22 7.50 -14.00
C VAL A 138 12.85 6.14 -14.34
N ALA A 139 14.14 6.12 -14.67
CA ALA A 139 14.84 4.88 -15.00
C ALA A 139 14.94 3.94 -13.79
N ILE A 140 15.19 4.50 -12.60
CA ILE A 140 15.19 3.76 -11.33
C ILE A 140 13.81 3.18 -11.05
N SER A 141 12.75 3.99 -11.15
CA SER A 141 11.36 3.55 -10.92
C SER A 141 10.96 2.41 -11.86
N VAL A 142 11.20 2.54 -13.16
CA VAL A 142 10.89 1.49 -14.14
C VAL A 142 11.67 0.21 -13.84
N THR A 143 12.95 0.34 -13.48
CA THR A 143 13.79 -0.82 -13.11
C THR A 143 13.24 -1.53 -11.88
N ILE A 144 12.83 -0.78 -10.84
CA ILE A 144 12.22 -1.35 -9.64
C ILE A 144 10.90 -2.06 -9.97
N VAL A 145 10.01 -1.44 -10.77
CA VAL A 145 8.75 -2.10 -11.20
C VAL A 145 9.03 -3.41 -11.93
N LEU A 146 9.98 -3.42 -12.87
CA LEU A 146 10.34 -4.64 -13.60
C LEU A 146 10.94 -5.71 -12.68
N LEU A 147 11.77 -5.33 -11.72
CA LEU A 147 12.29 -6.24 -10.70
C LEU A 147 11.15 -6.83 -9.87
N LEU A 148 10.27 -5.99 -9.32
CA LEU A 148 9.11 -6.43 -8.54
C LEU A 148 8.19 -7.35 -9.36
N MET A 149 7.97 -7.04 -10.63
CA MET A 149 7.21 -7.88 -11.55
C MET A 149 7.88 -9.25 -11.73
N MET A 150 9.19 -9.29 -11.99
CA MET A 150 9.93 -10.56 -12.13
C MET A 150 9.91 -11.38 -10.85
N LEU A 151 10.03 -10.75 -9.68
CA LEU A 151 9.96 -11.41 -8.38
C LEU A 151 8.56 -12.01 -8.15
N ASN A 152 7.50 -11.25 -8.46
CA ASN A 152 6.12 -11.73 -8.37
C ASN A 152 5.85 -12.90 -9.34
N LEU A 153 6.32 -12.81 -10.58
CA LEU A 153 6.17 -13.86 -11.60
C LEU A 153 6.98 -15.14 -11.28
N ARG A 154 8.09 -15.02 -10.55
CA ARG A 154 8.86 -16.17 -10.05
C ARG A 154 8.20 -16.89 -8.89
N GLY A 155 7.18 -16.28 -8.27
CA GLY A 155 6.48 -16.87 -7.13
C GLY A 155 7.36 -16.91 -5.88
N LEU A 156 7.79 -15.74 -5.38
CA LEU A 156 8.43 -15.59 -4.06
C LEU A 156 7.46 -15.87 -2.90
N ARG A 157 6.76 -17.00 -2.96
CA ARG A 157 5.79 -17.41 -1.96
C ARG A 157 6.45 -17.92 -0.68
N GLU A 158 7.73 -18.28 -0.74
CA GLU A 158 8.51 -18.77 0.41
C GLU A 158 9.12 -17.65 1.28
N SER A 159 8.99 -16.38 0.90
CA SER A 159 9.75 -15.29 1.54
C SER A 159 8.90 -14.29 2.31
N ALA A 160 7.74 -14.71 2.86
CA ALA A 160 7.02 -13.88 3.83
C ALA A 160 7.96 -13.40 4.97
N SER A 161 8.92 -14.25 5.37
CA SER A 161 9.95 -13.90 6.36
C SER A 161 10.95 -12.82 5.88
N PHE A 162 11.28 -12.75 4.59
CA PHE A 162 12.18 -11.73 4.04
C PHE A 162 11.54 -10.34 4.06
N LEU A 163 10.22 -10.25 3.84
CA LEU A 163 9.45 -9.01 3.90
C LEU A 163 9.25 -8.49 5.34
N LEU A 164 9.32 -9.36 6.36
CA LEU A 164 9.22 -8.92 7.76
C LEU A 164 10.40 -8.04 8.17
N PHE A 165 11.61 -8.36 7.70
CA PHE A 165 12.82 -7.67 8.13
C PHE A 165 12.80 -6.16 7.80
N PRO A 166 12.57 -5.72 6.53
CA PRO A 166 12.49 -4.30 6.20
C PRO A 166 11.40 -3.56 6.98
N VAL A 167 10.22 -4.17 7.16
CA VAL A 167 9.07 -3.54 7.82
C VAL A 167 9.37 -3.28 9.29
N TYR A 168 9.89 -4.28 10.02
CA TYR A 168 10.22 -4.11 11.44
C TYR A 168 11.43 -3.21 11.65
N THR A 169 12.44 -3.26 10.77
CA THR A 169 13.55 -2.31 10.81
C THR A 169 13.07 -0.88 10.59
N PHE A 170 12.16 -0.64 9.65
CA PHE A 170 11.57 0.67 9.41
C PHE A 170 10.81 1.21 10.63
N ILE A 171 9.98 0.38 11.26
CA ILE A 171 9.27 0.75 12.50
C ILE A 171 10.26 1.12 13.60
N LEU A 172 11.33 0.32 13.79
CA LEU A 172 12.37 0.59 14.79
C LEU A 172 13.08 1.93 14.54
N VAL A 173 13.48 2.20 13.29
CA VAL A 173 14.20 3.43 12.93
C VAL A 173 13.35 4.68 13.13
N ILE A 174 12.05 4.64 12.81
CA ILE A 174 11.16 5.79 13.01
C ILE A 174 10.78 6.00 14.48
N SER A 175 10.76 4.93 15.28
CA SER A 175 10.39 5.02 16.70
C SER A 175 11.54 5.47 17.61
N LEU A 176 12.77 5.54 17.09
CA LEU A 176 14.01 5.83 17.82
C LEU A 176 14.42 7.30 17.62
#